data_AF-A0A5B1QPM7-F1
#
_entry.id   AF-A0A5B1QPM7-F1
#
_cell.length_a   1.000
_cell.length_b   1.000
_cell.length_c   1.000
_cell.angle_alpha   90.00
_cell.angle_beta   90.00
_cell.angle_gamma   90.00
#
_symmetry.space_group_name_H-M   'P 1'
#
loop_
_entity.id
_entity.type
_entity.pdbx_description
1 polymer ?
#
loop_
_entity_poly.entity_id
_entity_poly.type
_entity_poly.pdbx_seq_one_letter_code
_entity_poly.pdbx_strand_id
1 'polypeptide(L)'
;MTRAKRVALWASIFSVLYFLALFSYIPVLFIDAETAQEILPVVPWWLLVSFGSYALWSLGHGLYTFRECTDAYEELLKEITEAKTELRTKGVSVD
;
A
#
# COMPACT_ATOMS: atom_id res chain seq x y z
N MET A 1 -10.62 -10.05 -15.36
CA MET A 1 -10.32 -10.71 -14.07
C MET A 1 -10.04 -9.65 -13.02
N THR A 2 -10.89 -9.50 -12.00
CA THR A 2 -10.72 -8.48 -10.94
C THR A 2 -9.42 -8.72 -10.18
N ARG A 3 -8.65 -7.66 -9.89
CA ARG A 3 -7.33 -7.75 -9.22
C ARG A 3 -7.37 -8.60 -7.94
N ALA A 4 -8.47 -8.50 -7.18
CA ALA A 4 -8.72 -9.30 -5.99
C ALA A 4 -8.72 -10.82 -6.27
N LYS A 5 -9.36 -11.28 -7.35
CA LYS A 5 -9.38 -12.71 -7.72
C LYS A 5 -7.98 -13.23 -8.04
N ARG A 6 -7.16 -12.40 -8.69
CA ARG A 6 -5.76 -12.75 -9.01
C ARG A 6 -4.93 -12.91 -7.73
N VAL A 7 -5.05 -11.97 -6.80
CA VAL A 7 -4.35 -12.03 -5.51
C VAL A 7 -4.81 -13.24 -4.70
N ALA A 8 -6.11 -13.47 -4.61
CA ALA A 8 -6.67 -14.62 -3.89
C ALA A 8 -6.20 -15.95 -4.47
N LEU A 9 -6.13 -16.08 -5.80
CA LEU A 9 -5.65 -17.28 -6.48
C LEU A 9 -4.18 -17.57 -6.14
N TRP A 10 -3.30 -16.57 -6.26
CA TRP A 10 -1.89 -16.74 -5.89
C TRP A 10 -1.72 -17.04 -4.40
N ALA A 11 -2.40 -16.30 -3.52
CA ALA A 11 -2.34 -16.53 -2.07
C ALA A 11 -2.79 -17.95 -1.70
N SER A 12 -3.84 -18.47 -2.35
CA SER A 12 -4.29 -19.84 -2.14
C SER A 12 -3.25 -20.87 -2.57
N ILE A 13 -2.63 -20.69 -3.75
CA ILE A 13 -1.56 -21.59 -4.23
C ILE A 13 -0.37 -21.59 -3.26
N PHE A 14 0.14 -20.41 -2.88
CA PHE A 14 1.27 -20.30 -1.96
C PHE A 14 0.95 -20.87 -0.57
N SER A 15 -0.27 -20.67 -0.09
CA SER A 15 -0.71 -21.22 1.19
C SER A 15 -0.75 -22.75 1.16
N VAL A 16 -1.30 -23.35 0.09
CA VAL A 16 -1.31 -24.81 -0.09
C VAL A 16 0.11 -25.36 -0.14
N LEU A 17 1.00 -24.75 -0.93
CA LEU A 17 2.41 -25.16 -1.01
C LEU A 17 3.12 -25.05 0.35
N TYR A 18 2.89 -23.98 1.09
CA TYR A 18 3.44 -23.79 2.43
C TYR A 18 2.99 -24.87 3.40
N PHE A 19 1.70 -25.21 3.44
CA PHE A 19 1.20 -26.27 4.31
C PHE A 19 1.76 -27.64 3.92
N LEU A 20 1.88 -27.94 2.63
CA LEU A 20 2.51 -29.19 2.16
C LEU A 20 3.98 -29.28 2.59
N ALA A 21 4.72 -28.16 2.56
CA ALA A 21 6.09 -28.09 3.07
C ALA A 21 6.15 -28.21 4.60
N LEU A 22 5.23 -27.56 5.33
CA LEU A 22 5.16 -27.59 6.80
C LEU A 22 4.96 -29.02 7.33
N PHE A 23 4.10 -29.81 6.69
CA PHE A 23 3.84 -31.20 7.06
C PHE A 23 4.84 -32.20 6.46
N SER A 24 5.93 -31.72 5.84
CA SER A 24 6.97 -32.55 5.22
C SER A 24 6.46 -33.50 4.11
N TYR A 25 5.35 -33.17 3.44
CA TYR A 25 4.88 -33.93 2.27
C TYR A 25 5.76 -33.67 1.03
N ILE A 26 6.44 -32.52 0.99
CA ILE A 26 7.36 -32.13 -0.09
C ILE A 26 8.69 -31.74 0.54
N PRO A 27 9.83 -32.28 0.06
CA PRO A 27 11.15 -31.84 0.51
C PRO A 27 11.41 -30.40 0.05
N VAL A 28 11.93 -29.56 0.94
CA VAL A 28 12.37 -28.21 0.58
C VAL A 28 13.69 -28.33 -0.19
N LEU A 29 13.69 -27.90 -1.45
CA LEU A 29 14.88 -27.99 -2.29
C LEU A 29 15.96 -27.05 -1.74
N PHE A 30 17.21 -27.53 -1.68
CA PHE A 30 18.40 -26.80 -1.21
C PHE A 30 18.52 -26.53 0.31
N ILE A 31 17.67 -27.13 1.15
CA ILE A 31 17.73 -26.94 2.62
C ILE A 31 17.70 -28.29 3.34
N ASP A 32 18.54 -28.46 4.35
CA ASP A 32 18.56 -29.65 5.21
C ASP A 32 17.24 -29.76 6.00
N ALA A 33 16.77 -31.00 6.20
CA ALA A 33 15.46 -31.26 6.81
C ALA A 33 15.31 -30.68 8.22
N GLU A 34 16.40 -30.67 9.01
CA GLU A 34 16.44 -30.12 10.36
C GLU A 34 16.25 -28.59 10.34
N THR A 35 17.01 -27.91 9.49
CA THR A 35 16.91 -26.45 9.32
C THR A 35 15.53 -26.03 8.76
N ALA A 36 14.96 -26.82 7.86
CA ALA A 36 13.62 -26.56 7.33
C ALA A 36 12.54 -26.63 8.43
N GLN A 37 12.63 -27.60 9.35
CA GLN A 37 11.69 -27.76 10.46
C GLN A 37 11.74 -26.59 11.44
N GLU A 38 12.90 -25.98 11.65
CA GLU A 38 13.04 -24.80 12.50
C GLU A 38 12.55 -23.52 11.83
N ILE A 39 12.82 -23.35 10.52
CA ILE A 39 12.51 -22.11 9.81
C ILE A 39 11.03 -22.03 9.41
N LEU A 40 10.45 -23.11 8.88
CA LEU A 40 9.10 -23.12 8.32
C LEU A 40 8.02 -22.56 9.27
N PRO A 41 8.01 -22.87 10.58
CA PRO A 41 7.04 -22.30 11.52
C PRO A 41 7.17 -20.80 11.73
N VAL A 42 8.36 -20.21 11.52
CA VAL A 42 8.64 -18.78 11.77
C VAL A 42 8.38 -17.92 10.53
N VAL A 43 8.31 -18.52 9.33
CA VAL A 43 8.05 -17.81 8.06
C VAL A 43 6.80 -16.91 8.10
N PRO A 44 5.63 -17.35 8.64
CA PRO A 44 4.44 -16.49 8.69
C PRO A 44 4.65 -15.23 9.53
N TRP A 45 5.41 -15.35 10.62
CA TRP A 45 5.75 -14.21 11.47
C TRP A 45 6.67 -13.22 10.74
N TRP A 46 7.70 -13.73 10.06
CA TRP A 46 8.58 -12.91 9.21
C TRP A 46 7.80 -12.19 8.12
N LEU A 47 6.84 -12.85 7.49
CA LEU A 47 6.00 -12.24 6.46
C LEU A 47 5.17 -11.09 7.05
N LEU A 48 4.56 -11.30 8.22
CA LEU A 48 3.80 -10.26 8.92
C LEU A 48 4.66 -9.04 9.26
N VAL A 49 5.84 -9.25 9.85
CA VAL A 49 6.78 -8.17 10.23
C VAL A 49 7.29 -7.42 8.99
N SER A 50 7.62 -8.13 7.91
CA SER A 50 8.08 -7.53 6.66
C SER A 50 6.99 -6.71 5.99
N PHE A 51 5.75 -7.24 5.96
CA PHE A 51 4.60 -6.52 5.43
C PHE A 51 4.29 -5.26 6.25
N GLY A 52 4.33 -5.37 7.58
CA GLY A 52 4.15 -4.22 8.48
C GLY A 52 5.21 -3.14 8.25
N SER A 53 6.47 -3.53 8.17
CA SER A 53 7.59 -2.60 7.87
C SER A 53 7.42 -1.92 6.51
N TYR A 54 7.03 -2.67 5.48
CA TYR A 54 6.76 -2.11 4.15
C TYR A 54 5.58 -1.13 4.16
N ALA A 55 4.50 -1.46 4.86
CA ALA A 55 3.33 -0.59 4.99
C ALA A 55 3.67 0.72 5.72
N LEU A 56 4.43 0.63 6.82
CA LEU A 56 4.93 1.79 7.57
C LEU A 56 5.84 2.66 6.71
N TRP A 57 6.77 2.05 5.97
CA TRP A 57 7.65 2.79 5.06
C TRP A 57 6.86 3.51 3.95
N SER A 58 5.92 2.82 3.31
CA SER A 58 5.09 3.40 2.25
C SER A 58 4.26 4.57 2.78
N LEU A 59 3.69 4.44 3.98
CA LEU A 59 2.93 5.51 4.61
C LEU A 59 3.83 6.67 5.03
N GLY A 60 4.97 6.37 5.65
CA GLY A 60 5.95 7.36 6.09
C GLY A 60 6.52 8.16 4.92
N HIS A 61 6.84 7.50 3.81
CA HIS A 61 7.26 8.17 2.58
C HIS A 61 6.16 9.07 2.01
N GLY A 62 4.89 8.62 2.04
CA GLY A 62 3.75 9.43 1.66
C GLY A 62 3.59 10.68 2.54
N LEU A 63 3.76 10.53 3.86
CA LEU A 63 3.69 11.63 4.82
C LEU A 63 4.86 12.62 4.65
N TYR A 64 6.06 12.10 4.45
CA TYR A 64 7.26 12.89 4.19
C TYR A 64 7.16 13.68 2.87
N THR A 65 6.49 13.10 1.88
CA THR A 65 6.31 13.70 0.55
C THR A 65 4.95 14.39 0.42
N PHE A 66 4.23 14.68 1.52
CA PHE A 66 3.08 15.57 1.44
C PHE A 66 3.57 16.91 0.89
N ARG A 67 3.32 17.15 -0.40
CA ARG A 67 3.63 18.42 -1.04
C ARG A 67 2.85 19.47 -0.26
N GLU A 68 3.56 20.44 0.30
CA GLU A 68 2.90 21.71 0.59
C GLU A 68 2.35 22.21 -0.74
N CYS A 69 1.03 22.14 -0.90
CA CYS A 69 0.34 22.55 -2.12
C CYS A 69 0.21 24.08 -2.14
N THR A 70 1.32 24.80 -1.93
CA THR A 70 1.36 26.26 -1.97
C THR A 70 0.92 26.77 -3.33
N ASP A 71 1.41 26.18 -4.43
CA ASP A 71 1.05 26.59 -5.79
C ASP A 71 -0.46 26.44 -6.06
N ALA A 72 -1.05 25.30 -5.68
CA ALA A 72 -2.48 25.06 -5.87
C ALA A 72 -3.34 25.95 -4.96
N TYR A 73 -2.85 26.29 -3.76
CA TYR A 73 -3.49 27.23 -2.86
C TYR A 73 -3.48 28.66 -3.44
N GLU A 74 -2.35 29.10 -3.99
CA GLU A 74 -2.23 30.41 -4.65
C GLU A 74 -3.09 30.51 -5.91
N GLU A 75 -3.11 29.45 -6.73
CA GLU A 75 -3.97 29.35 -7.92
C GLU A 75 -5.46 29.45 -7.54
N LEU A 76 -5.91 28.68 -6.55
CA LEU A 76 -7.28 28.74 -6.03
C LEU A 76 -7.66 30.14 -5.53
N LEU A 77 -6.78 30.81 -4.79
CA LEU A 77 -7.04 32.17 -4.31
C LEU A 77 -7.16 33.18 -5.45
N LYS A 78 -6.34 33.02 -6.49
CA LYS A 78 -6.42 33.85 -7.69
C LYS A 78 -7.76 33.66 -8.41
N GLU A 79 -8.18 32.42 -8.62
CA GLU A 79 -9.48 32.09 -9.23
C GLU A 79 -10.66 32.66 -8.43
N ILE A 80 -10.61 32.57 -7.09
CA ILE A 80 -11.64 33.16 -6.21
C ILE A 80 -11.71 34.69 -6.42
N THR A 81 -10.56 35.35 -6.54
CA THR A 81 -10.50 36.81 -6.72
C THR A 81 -11.05 37.24 -8.08
N GLU A 82 -10.72 36.50 -9.13
CA GLU A 82 -11.27 36.71 -10.48
C GLU A 82 -12.79 36.49 -10.49
N ALA A 83 -13.28 35.40 -9.89
CA ALA A 83 -14.71 35.11 -9.79
C ALA A 83 -15.48 36.17 -8.99
N LYS A 84 -14.93 36.65 -7.86
CA LYS A 84 -15.53 37.76 -7.10
C LYS A 84 -15.63 39.04 -7.93
N THR A 85 -14.62 39.31 -8.76
CA THR A 85 -14.58 40.50 -9.63
C THR A 85 -15.60 40.40 -10.76
N GLU A 86 -15.75 39.23 -11.38
CA GLU A 86 -16.80 38.97 -12.37
C GLU A 86 -18.20 39.11 -11.79
N LEU A 87 -18.44 38.61 -10.58
CA LEU A 87 -19.75 38.71 -9.93
C LEU A 87 -20.09 40.17 -9.59
N ARG A 88 -19.10 40.95 -9.12
CA ARG A 88 -19.27 42.38 -8.87
C ARG A 88 -19.58 43.17 -10.15
N THR A 89 -18.90 42.87 -11.25
CA THR A 89 -19.21 43.49 -12.56
C THR A 89 -20.60 43.10 -13.07
N LYS A 90 -21.11 41.92 -12.70
CA LYS A 90 -22.50 41.49 -12.98
C LYS A 90 -23.53 42.03 -11.96
N GLY A 91 -23.13 42.90 -11.03
CA GLY A 91 -24.02 43.56 -10.07
C GLY A 91 -24.39 42.70 -8.85
N VAL A 92 -23.69 41.57 -8.62
CA VAL A 92 -23.90 40.71 -7.46
C VAL A 92 -22.96 41.13 -6.33
N SER A 93 -23.49 41.42 -5.15
CA SER A 93 -22.69 41.73 -3.96
C SER A 93 -22.02 40.46 -3.43
N VAL A 94 -20.69 40.46 -3.37
CA VAL A 94 -19.88 39.37 -2.81
C VAL A 94 -18.90 39.96 -1.80
N ASP A 95 -19.05 39.59 -0.53
CA ASP A 95 -18.10 39.84 0.56
C ASP A 95 -17.19 38.60 0.77
#